data_AF-A0A480A110-F1
#
_entry.id   AF-A0A480A110-F1
#
_cell.length_a   1.000
_cell.length_b   1.000
_cell.length_c   1.000
_cell.angle_alpha   90.00
_cell.angle_beta   90.00
_cell.angle_gamma   90.00
#
_symmetry.space_group_name_H-M   'P 1'
#
loop_
_entity.id
_entity.type
_entity.pdbx_description
1 polymer ?
#
loop_
_entity_poly.entity_id
_entity_poly.type
_entity_poly.pdbx_seq_one_letter_code
_entity_poly.pdbx_strand_id
1 'polypeptide(L)'
;MNIKLDKHTPDSLASLFVLLMEEGMTPNQILVGIVRLATDSKELEGTIVSADCIRFLLSIMPLDASAPGVTGFVLSLAKEGVSSLMLFDALGFACYVCGLFDTASLLRLTYQRLQADKIISQMLRD
;
A
#
# COMPACT_ATOMS: atom_id res chain seq x y z
N MET A 1 14.33 0.26 11.68
CA MET A 1 14.45 -0.12 10.26
C MET A 1 14.65 1.14 9.43
N ASN A 2 15.57 1.15 8.45
CA ASN A 2 15.70 2.28 7.51
C ASN A 2 14.84 1.95 6.28
N ILE A 3 13.74 2.68 6.06
CA ILE A 3 12.80 2.42 4.96
C ILE A 3 13.18 3.31 3.78
N LYS A 4 13.33 2.70 2.61
CA LYS A 4 13.58 3.38 1.35
C LYS A 4 12.53 2.93 0.34
N LEU A 5 12.10 3.87 -0.50
CA LEU A 5 11.23 3.58 -1.64
C LEU A 5 11.92 2.61 -2.60
N ASP A 6 11.11 1.71 -3.15
CA ASP A 6 11.49 0.88 -4.27
C ASP A 6 11.77 1.76 -5.49
N LYS A 7 12.73 1.34 -6.32
CA LYS A 7 13.14 2.08 -7.53
C LYS A 7 11.98 2.30 -8.53
N HIS A 8 10.93 1.49 -8.44
CA HIS A 8 9.76 1.58 -9.30
C HIS A 8 8.62 2.41 -8.70
N THR A 9 8.72 2.82 -7.43
CA THR A 9 7.73 3.66 -6.77
C THR A 9 8.07 5.15 -7.00
N PRO A 10 7.20 5.94 -7.64
CA PRO A 10 7.44 7.37 -7.80
C PRO A 10 7.54 8.10 -6.45
N ASP A 11 8.59 8.90 -6.26
CA ASP A 11 8.79 9.72 -5.04
C ASP A 11 7.62 10.69 -4.78
N SER A 12 6.92 11.10 -5.84
CA SER A 12 5.74 11.96 -5.78
C SER A 12 4.58 11.32 -5.02
N LEU A 13 4.41 9.99 -5.09
CA LEU A 13 3.38 9.28 -4.32
C LEU A 13 3.65 9.33 -2.83
N ALA A 14 4.91 9.11 -2.43
CA ALA A 14 5.31 9.18 -1.04
C ALA A 14 5.16 10.59 -0.49
N SER A 15 5.60 11.59 -1.26
CA SER A 15 5.47 13.01 -0.92
C SER A 15 4.00 13.40 -0.73
N LEU A 16 3.13 12.90 -1.60
CA LEU A 16 1.70 13.12 -1.51
C LEU A 16 1.08 12.50 -0.26
N PHE A 17 1.44 11.27 0.09
CA PHE A 17 0.94 10.64 1.30
C PHE A 17 1.46 11.31 2.58
N VAL A 18 2.70 11.81 2.57
CA VAL A 18 3.20 12.67 3.66
C VAL A 18 2.31 13.90 3.81
N LEU A 19 2.01 14.61 2.72
CA LEU A 19 1.13 15.79 2.74
C LEU A 19 -0.27 15.45 3.27
N LEU A 20 -0.89 14.36 2.81
CA LEU A 20 -2.20 13.93 3.32
C LEU A 20 -2.16 13.65 4.83
N MET A 21 -1.08 13.06 5.32
CA MET A 21 -0.91 12.76 6.74
C MET A 21 -0.64 14.01 7.58
N GLU A 22 0.11 14.97 7.06
CA GLU A 22 0.31 16.29 7.68
C GLU A 22 -1.02 17.06 7.79
N GLU A 23 -1.91 16.91 6.81
CA GLU A 23 -3.28 17.46 6.83
C GLU A 23 -4.28 16.62 7.66
N GLY A 24 -3.80 15.62 8.41
CA GLY A 24 -4.58 14.87 9.39
C GLY A 24 -5.22 13.58 8.88
N MET A 25 -4.90 13.12 7.67
CA MET A 25 -5.34 11.80 7.20
C MET A 25 -4.52 10.70 7.87
N THR A 26 -5.19 9.64 8.32
CA THR A 26 -4.50 8.50 8.93
C THR A 26 -4.06 7.50 7.86
N PRO A 27 -3.00 6.71 8.12
CA PRO A 27 -2.62 5.60 7.25
C PRO A 27 -3.77 4.62 7.01
N ASN A 28 -4.61 4.40 8.01
CA ASN A 28 -5.77 3.50 7.92
C ASN A 28 -6.82 4.02 6.94
N GLN A 29 -7.02 5.34 6.85
CA GLN A 29 -7.91 5.97 5.87
C GLN A 29 -7.36 5.86 4.44
N ILE A 30 -6.05 6.03 4.26
CA ILE A 30 -5.39 5.88 2.95
C ILE A 30 -5.41 4.40 2.52
N LEU A 31 -5.15 3.48 3.45
CA LEU A 31 -5.10 2.04 3.21
C LEU A 31 -6.40 1.47 2.63
N VAL A 32 -7.57 2.07 2.94
CA VAL A 32 -8.86 1.68 2.34
C VAL A 32 -8.79 1.72 0.82
N GLY A 33 -8.27 2.82 0.27
CA GLY A 33 -8.13 2.99 -1.18
C GLY A 33 -7.19 1.98 -1.81
N ILE A 34 -6.08 1.66 -1.12
CA ILE A 34 -5.06 0.72 -1.59
C ILE A 34 -5.64 -0.70 -1.64
N VAL A 35 -6.29 -1.14 -0.56
CA VAL A 35 -6.89 -2.49 -0.47
C VAL A 35 -8.02 -2.64 -1.49
N ARG A 36 -8.85 -1.60 -1.64
CA ARG A 36 -9.91 -1.59 -2.66
C ARG A 36 -9.33 -1.67 -4.06
N LEU A 37 -8.30 -0.88 -4.37
CA LEU A 37 -7.62 -0.97 -5.66
C LEU A 37 -7.10 -2.39 -5.92
N ALA A 38 -6.37 -2.96 -4.95
CA ALA A 38 -5.79 -4.29 -5.09
C ALA A 38 -6.84 -5.39 -5.33
N THR A 39 -8.03 -5.21 -4.76
CA THR A 39 -9.18 -6.11 -4.95
C THR A 39 -9.81 -5.91 -6.33
N ASP A 40 -10.09 -4.66 -6.71
CA ASP A 40 -10.77 -4.31 -7.96
C ASP A 40 -9.89 -4.61 -9.20
N SER A 41 -8.58 -4.38 -9.10
CA SER A 41 -7.63 -4.63 -10.19
C SER A 41 -7.20 -6.09 -10.29
N LYS A 42 -7.62 -6.94 -9.34
CA LYS A 42 -7.23 -8.35 -9.25
C LYS A 42 -5.70 -8.54 -9.19
N GLU A 43 -4.96 -7.51 -8.81
CA GLU A 43 -3.49 -7.53 -8.71
C GLU A 43 -2.98 -8.60 -7.74
N LEU A 44 -3.82 -9.00 -6.80
CA LEU A 44 -3.54 -10.01 -5.79
C LEU A 44 -4.26 -11.35 -6.05
N GLU A 45 -4.98 -11.50 -7.18
CA GLU A 45 -5.63 -12.77 -7.53
C GLU A 45 -4.59 -13.78 -8.06
N GLY A 46 -4.65 -15.00 -7.54
CA GLY A 46 -3.81 -16.14 -7.98
C GLY A 46 -2.76 -16.60 -6.95
N THR A 47 -2.58 -15.87 -5.86
CA THR A 47 -1.63 -16.21 -4.78
C THR A 47 -2.34 -16.25 -3.43
N ILE A 48 -2.60 -17.47 -2.92
CA ILE A 48 -3.25 -17.69 -1.59
C ILE A 48 -2.55 -16.89 -0.49
N VAL A 49 -1.22 -16.82 -0.57
CA VAL A 49 -0.35 -16.11 0.36
C VAL A 49 -0.60 -14.59 0.38
N SER A 50 -0.92 -13.98 -0.76
CA SER A 50 -1.11 -12.52 -0.85
C SER A 50 -2.43 -12.09 -0.20
N ALA A 51 -3.48 -12.90 -0.34
CA ALA A 51 -4.75 -12.66 0.34
C ALA A 51 -4.61 -12.77 1.87
N ASP A 52 -3.86 -13.76 2.37
CA ASP A 52 -3.61 -13.90 3.80
C ASP A 52 -2.72 -12.79 4.37
N CYS A 53 -1.77 -12.29 3.59
CA CYS A 53 -0.93 -11.16 3.96
C CYS A 53 -1.77 -9.88 4.16
N ILE A 54 -2.69 -9.58 3.23
CA ILE A 54 -3.62 -8.46 3.38
C ILE A 54 -4.55 -8.67 4.57
N ARG A 55 -5.14 -9.87 4.75
CA ARG A 55 -5.99 -10.16 5.91
C ARG A 55 -5.27 -9.94 7.24
N PHE A 56 -4.00 -10.37 7.32
CA PHE A 56 -3.17 -10.15 8.50
C PHE A 56 -2.88 -8.66 8.73
N LEU A 57 -2.60 -7.90 7.68
CA LEU A 57 -2.46 -6.45 7.81
C LEU A 57 -3.75 -5.84 8.37
N LEU A 58 -4.92 -6.23 7.83
CA LEU A 58 -6.22 -5.68 8.21
C LEU A 58 -6.67 -6.05 9.63
N SER A 59 -6.15 -7.14 10.22
CA SER A 59 -6.41 -7.47 11.62
C SER A 59 -5.62 -6.58 12.60
N ILE A 60 -4.54 -5.96 12.15
CA ILE A 60 -3.68 -5.08 12.95
C ILE A 60 -3.97 -3.60 12.64
N MET A 61 -4.23 -3.28 11.37
CA MET A 61 -4.57 -1.96 10.86
C MET A 61 -6.03 -1.97 10.37
N PRO A 62 -7.02 -1.77 11.27
CA PRO A 62 -8.42 -1.79 10.86
C PRO A 62 -8.70 -0.64 9.90
N LEU A 63 -9.42 -0.94 8.83
CA LEU A 63 -9.80 0.04 7.81
C LEU A 63 -10.68 1.15 8.40
N ASP A 64 -10.36 2.40 8.06
CA ASP A 64 -11.16 3.56 8.42
C ASP A 64 -11.75 4.21 7.16
N ALA A 65 -13.02 3.95 6.90
CA ALA A 65 -13.71 4.44 5.71
C ALA A 65 -14.28 5.87 5.85
N SER A 66 -13.92 6.61 6.91
CA SER A 66 -14.44 7.96 7.16
C SER A 66 -13.97 9.04 6.17
N ALA A 67 -12.96 8.75 5.33
CA ALA A 67 -12.42 9.65 4.31
C ALA A 67 -12.67 9.13 2.87
N PRO A 68 -13.93 9.14 2.36
CA PRO A 68 -14.26 8.58 1.04
C PRO A 68 -13.57 9.32 -0.12
N GLY A 69 -13.28 10.61 0.06
CA GLY A 69 -12.52 11.40 -0.93
C GLY A 69 -11.10 10.87 -1.14
N VAL A 70 -10.41 10.48 -0.08
CA VAL A 70 -9.07 9.86 -0.15
C VAL A 70 -9.14 8.51 -0.85
N THR A 71 -10.17 7.70 -0.55
CA THR A 71 -10.39 6.42 -1.24
C THR A 71 -10.58 6.65 -2.74
N GLY A 72 -11.44 7.58 -3.14
CA GLY A 72 -11.67 7.92 -4.55
C GLY A 72 -10.41 8.45 -5.26
N PHE A 73 -9.64 9.27 -4.55
CA PHE A 73 -8.36 9.77 -5.03
C PHE A 73 -7.35 8.63 -5.28
N VAL A 74 -7.14 7.74 -4.32
CA VAL A 74 -6.23 6.59 -4.48
C VAL A 74 -6.65 5.70 -5.66
N LEU A 75 -7.95 5.44 -5.82
CA LEU A 75 -8.45 4.68 -6.97
C LEU A 75 -8.20 5.39 -8.31
N SER A 76 -8.20 6.72 -8.32
CA SER A 76 -7.92 7.47 -9.55
C SER A 76 -6.46 7.33 -10.01
N LEU A 77 -5.51 7.12 -9.09
CA LEU A 77 -4.09 6.90 -9.42
C LEU A 77 -3.87 5.65 -10.28
N ALA A 78 -4.75 4.66 -10.19
CA ALA A 78 -4.67 3.47 -11.04
C ALA A 78 -4.81 3.78 -12.53
N LYS A 79 -5.56 4.84 -12.88
CA LYS A 79 -5.69 5.32 -14.26
C LYS A 79 -4.38 5.89 -14.80
N GLU A 80 -3.49 6.31 -13.91
CA GLU A 80 -2.15 6.82 -14.21
C GLU A 80 -1.08 5.71 -14.14
N GLY A 81 -1.49 4.43 -14.07
CA GLY A 81 -0.57 3.29 -14.04
C GLY A 81 0.03 2.97 -12.67
N VAL A 82 -0.47 3.58 -11.59
CA VAL A 82 -0.02 3.29 -10.23
C VAL A 82 -0.63 2.00 -9.71
N SER A 83 0.22 1.05 -9.30
CA SER A 83 -0.21 -0.24 -8.74
C SER A 83 -0.42 -0.20 -7.22
N SER A 84 -1.19 -1.15 -6.68
CA SER A 84 -1.36 -1.31 -5.23
C SER A 84 -0.03 -1.52 -4.50
N LEU A 85 0.92 -2.24 -5.11
CA LEU A 85 2.28 -2.43 -4.57
C LEU A 85 3.04 -1.11 -4.39
N MET A 86 3.00 -0.23 -5.40
CA MET A 86 3.64 1.09 -5.31
C MET A 86 3.01 1.93 -4.20
N LEU A 87 1.69 1.84 -4.03
CA LEU A 87 0.98 2.56 -2.97
C LEU A 87 1.31 2.02 -1.57
N PHE A 88 1.43 0.70 -1.41
CA PHE A 88 1.89 0.10 -0.14
C PHE A 88 3.28 0.56 0.24
N ASP A 89 4.21 0.57 -0.73
CA ASP A 89 5.57 1.05 -0.51
C ASP A 89 5.61 2.54 -0.16
N ALA A 90 4.91 3.36 -0.94
CA ALA A 90 4.79 4.81 -0.71
C ALA A 90 4.20 5.14 0.66
N LEU A 91 3.13 4.45 1.06
CA LEU A 91 2.50 4.67 2.37
C LEU A 91 3.40 4.22 3.52
N GLY A 92 4.12 3.11 3.36
CA GLY A 92 5.10 2.66 4.34
C GLY A 92 6.23 3.67 4.54
N PHE A 93 6.73 4.25 3.45
CA PHE A 93 7.73 5.32 3.52
C PHE A 93 7.16 6.61 4.13
N ALA A 94 5.95 7.03 3.74
CA ALA A 94 5.31 8.21 4.33
C ALA A 94 5.12 8.06 5.84
N CYS A 95 4.66 6.90 6.30
CA CYS A 95 4.57 6.58 7.73
C CYS A 95 5.92 6.69 8.43
N TYR A 96 7.00 6.24 7.80
CA TYR A 96 8.35 6.37 8.36
C TYR A 96 8.78 7.83 8.51
N VAL A 97 8.56 8.65 7.47
CA VAL A 97 8.87 10.09 7.49
C VAL A 97 8.05 10.82 8.56
N CYS A 98 6.77 10.49 8.70
CA CYS A 98 5.88 11.07 9.71
C CYS A 98 6.07 10.50 11.13
N GLY A 99 7.07 9.63 11.35
CA GLY A 99 7.40 9.08 12.68
C GLY A 99 6.49 7.94 13.16
N LEU A 100 5.59 7.42 12.31
CA LEU A 100 4.73 6.27 12.61
C LEU A 100 5.47 4.95 12.34
N PHE A 101 6.53 4.69 13.09
CA PHE A 101 7.49 3.62 12.79
C PHE A 101 6.90 2.20 12.81
N ASP A 102 5.96 1.91 13.71
CA ASP A 102 5.32 0.59 13.79
C ASP A 102 4.45 0.35 12.55
N THR A 103 3.61 1.31 12.20
CA THR A 103 2.79 1.30 10.98
C THR A 103 3.67 1.19 9.73
N ALA A 104 4.73 1.98 9.66
CA ALA A 104 5.70 1.94 8.57
C ALA A 104 6.34 0.55 8.42
N SER A 105 6.66 -0.09 9.55
CA SER A 105 7.27 -1.41 9.57
C SER A 105 6.31 -2.50 9.09
N LEU A 106 5.05 -2.45 9.54
CA LEU A 106 3.99 -3.36 9.10
C LEU A 106 3.76 -3.23 7.59
N LEU A 107 3.55 -2.01 7.09
CA LEU A 107 3.33 -1.75 5.67
C LEU A 107 4.52 -2.20 4.82
N ARG A 108 5.75 -1.99 5.28
CA ARG A 108 6.95 -2.43 4.57
C ARG A 108 7.06 -3.95 4.51
N LEU A 109 6.77 -4.66 5.60
CA LEU A 109 6.76 -6.12 5.62
C LEU A 109 5.67 -6.68 4.68
N THR A 110 4.48 -6.08 4.70
CA THR A 110 3.40 -6.42 3.74
C THR A 110 3.87 -6.21 2.31
N TYR A 111 4.43 -5.03 1.99
CA TYR A 111 4.95 -4.72 0.66
C TYR A 111 5.97 -5.78 0.20
N GLN A 112 6.97 -6.09 1.03
CA GLN A 112 8.01 -7.06 0.68
C GLN A 112 7.42 -8.45 0.42
N ARG A 113 6.43 -8.86 1.20
CA ARG A 113 5.77 -10.15 0.99
C ARG A 113 4.98 -10.18 -0.32
N LEU A 114 4.18 -9.16 -0.59
CA LEU A 114 3.41 -9.04 -1.83
C LEU A 114 4.33 -8.95 -3.06
N GLN A 115 5.47 -8.25 -2.95
CA GLN A 115 6.46 -8.18 -4.01
C GLN A 115 7.08 -9.56 -4.31
N ALA A 116 7.43 -10.32 -3.26
CA ALA A 116 7.96 -11.67 -3.42
C ALA A 116 6.94 -12.61 -4.08
N ASP A 117 5.67 -12.55 -3.66
CA ASP A 117 4.60 -13.36 -4.25
C ASP A 117 4.39 -13.03 -5.73
N LYS A 118 4.46 -11.75 -6.11
CA LYS A 118 4.38 -11.31 -7.51
C LYS A 118 5.51 -11.91 -8.36
N ILE A 119 6.75 -11.90 -7.86
CA ILE A 119 7.90 -12.47 -8.56
C ILE A 119 7.71 -13.99 -8.73
N ILE A 120 7.32 -14.70 -7.67
CA ILE A 120 7.07 -16.15 -7.74
C ILE A 120 5.96 -16.47 -8.74
N SER A 121 4.85 -15.72 -8.72
CA SER A 121 3.76 -15.93 -9.68
C SER A 121 4.18 -15.66 -11.12
N GLN A 122 5.13 -14.76 -11.38
CA GLN A 122 5.67 -14.53 -12.71
C GLN A 122 6.53 -15.71 -13.15
N MET A 123 7.45 -16.17 -12.28
CA MET A 123 8.32 -17.32 -12.56
C MET A 123 7.56 -18.64 -12.80
N LEU A 124 6.36 -18.81 -12.22
CA LEU A 124 5.53 -20.00 -12.42
C LEU A 124 4.68 -19.95 -13.70
N ARG A 125 4.51 -18.77 -14.30
CA ARG A 125 3.77 -18.58 -15.57
C ARG A 125 4.68 -18.64 -16.80
N ASP A 126 5.98 -18.45 -16.60
CA ASP A 126 7.04 -18.66 -17.60
C ASP A 126 7.48 -20.14 -17.64
#